data_AF-A0A5E4I0R5-F1
#
_entry.id   AF-A0A5E4I0R5-F1
#
_cell.length_a   1.000
_cell.length_b   1.000
_cell.length_c   1.000
_cell.angle_alpha   90.00
_cell.angle_beta   90.00
_cell.angle_gamma   90.00
#
_symmetry.space_group_name_H-M   'P 1'
#
loop_
_entity.id
_entity.type
_entity.pdbx_description
1 polymer ?
#
loop_
_entity_poly.entity_id
_entity_poly.type
_entity_poly.pdbx_seq_one_letter_code
_entity_poly.pdbx_strand_id
1 'polypeptide(L)'
;MKLAIGERFGLLDILPLEGDILTLRTAKELSDALFPTETEIKENNLVINSATGSWRSEKIFERDYPFTETQTGFLKGILIKLNDAKKLKVSQISLYEKICENKQ
;
A
#
# COMPACT_ATOMS: atom_id res chain seq x y z
N MET A 1 -0.72 7.27 9.66
CA MET A 1 0.52 6.46 9.67
C MET A 1 1.44 6.92 8.55
N LYS A 2 2.76 6.93 8.80
CA LYS A 2 3.74 7.33 7.79
C LYS A 2 4.02 6.19 6.82
N LEU A 3 3.75 6.41 5.54
CA LEU A 3 3.99 5.45 4.47
C LEU A 3 4.93 6.03 3.43
N ALA A 4 5.95 5.25 3.07
CA ALA A 4 6.79 5.50 1.92
C ALA A 4 6.08 5.10 0.61
N ILE A 5 6.52 5.64 -0.51
CA ILE A 5 5.92 5.34 -1.83
C ILE A 5 5.92 3.84 -2.17
N GLY A 6 7.01 3.12 -1.86
CA GLY A 6 7.06 1.67 -2.07
C GLY A 6 6.02 0.90 -1.24
N GLU A 7 5.77 1.36 -0.01
CA GLU A 7 4.75 0.79 0.88
C GLU A 7 3.33 1.08 0.37
N ARG A 8 3.11 2.29 -0.19
CA ARG A 8 1.82 2.63 -0.83
C ARG A 8 1.51 1.70 -2.00
N PHE A 9 2.51 1.39 -2.83
CA PHE A 9 2.32 0.42 -3.91
C PHE A 9 2.08 -1.00 -3.39
N GLY A 10 2.77 -1.40 -2.32
CA GLY A 10 2.52 -2.68 -1.65
C GLY A 10 1.08 -2.81 -1.13
N LEU A 11 0.49 -1.70 -0.65
CA LEU A 11 -0.92 -1.65 -0.27
C LEU A 11 -1.86 -1.68 -1.48
N LEU A 12 -1.55 -0.93 -2.54
CA LEU A 12 -2.35 -0.94 -3.78
C LEU A 12 -2.42 -2.34 -4.41
N ASP A 13 -1.33 -3.10 -4.38
CA ASP A 13 -1.22 -4.46 -4.95
C ASP A 13 -2.06 -5.52 -4.19
N ILE A 14 -2.47 -5.25 -2.95
CA ILE A 14 -3.29 -6.17 -2.14
C ILE A 14 -4.77 -5.78 -2.10
N LEU A 15 -5.15 -4.63 -2.66
CA LEU A 15 -6.55 -4.20 -2.67
C LEU A 15 -7.40 -5.17 -3.51
N PRO A 16 -8.57 -5.59 -3.02
CA PRO A 16 -9.43 -6.50 -3.74
C PRO A 16 -10.08 -5.82 -4.96
N LEU A 17 -10.08 -6.52 -6.09
CA LEU A 17 -10.77 -6.10 -7.32
C LEU A 17 -12.23 -6.56 -7.37
N GLU A 18 -12.61 -7.49 -6.50
CA GLU A 18 -13.95 -8.08 -6.39
C GLU A 18 -14.38 -8.18 -4.92
N GLY A 19 -15.69 -8.12 -4.67
CA GLY A 19 -16.25 -8.17 -3.32
C GLY A 19 -17.63 -7.52 -3.24
N ASP A 20 -18.15 -7.36 -2.03
CA ASP A 20 -19.36 -6.58 -1.80
C ASP A 20 -19.14 -5.07 -2.00
N ILE A 21 -20.23 -4.30 -2.05
CA ILE A 21 -20.19 -2.86 -2.30
C ILE A 21 -19.37 -2.08 -1.25
N LEU A 22 -19.36 -2.53 0.01
CA LEU A 22 -18.61 -1.89 1.09
C LEU A 22 -17.11 -2.13 0.91
N THR A 23 -16.74 -3.36 0.56
CA THR A 23 -15.37 -3.77 0.22
C THR A 23 -14.83 -2.94 -0.94
N LEU A 24 -15.59 -2.86 -2.03
CA LEU A 24 -15.17 -2.13 -3.23
C LEU A 24 -15.11 -0.61 -2.99
N ARG A 25 -16.05 -0.05 -2.21
CA ARG A 25 -16.00 1.38 -1.84
C ARG A 25 -14.79 1.69 -0.97
N THR A 26 -14.52 0.87 0.03
CA THR A 26 -13.35 1.02 0.92
C THR A 26 -12.05 0.88 0.12
N ALA A 27 -11.96 -0.11 -0.76
CA ALA A 27 -10.81 -0.31 -1.64
C ALA A 27 -10.59 0.90 -2.58
N LYS A 28 -11.67 1.46 -3.13
CA LYS A 28 -11.61 2.66 -3.97
C LYS A 28 -11.08 3.87 -3.19
N GLU A 29 -11.65 4.14 -2.01
CA GLU A 29 -11.21 5.25 -1.16
C GLU A 29 -9.73 5.12 -0.76
N LEU A 30 -9.28 3.90 -0.44
CA LEU A 30 -7.88 3.63 -0.17
C LEU A 30 -7.00 3.81 -1.40
N SER A 31 -7.44 3.35 -2.57
CA SER A 31 -6.73 3.53 -3.83
C SER A 31 -6.53 5.01 -4.14
N ASP A 32 -7.59 5.80 -4.05
CA ASP A 32 -7.57 7.24 -4.35
C ASP A 32 -6.65 7.99 -3.35
N ALA A 33 -6.65 7.60 -2.08
CA ALA A 33 -5.75 8.16 -1.08
C ALA A 33 -4.28 7.75 -1.28
N LEU A 34 -4.04 6.49 -1.68
CA LEU A 34 -2.71 5.92 -1.80
C LEU A 34 -2.04 6.21 -3.14
N PHE A 35 -2.77 6.63 -4.17
CA PHE A 35 -2.19 6.90 -5.49
C PHE A 35 -1.25 8.12 -5.46
N PRO A 36 0.00 8.01 -5.99
CA PRO A 36 0.93 9.13 -6.01
C PRO A 36 0.39 10.32 -6.81
N THR A 37 0.62 11.54 -6.33
CA THR A 37 0.28 12.75 -7.11
C THR A 37 1.27 12.94 -8.25
N GLU A 38 0.88 13.70 -9.29
CA GLU A 38 1.78 13.99 -10.43
C GLU A 38 3.10 14.65 -9.99
N THR A 39 3.07 15.43 -8.91
CA THR A 39 4.27 16.03 -8.32
C THR A 39 5.18 14.97 -7.69
N GLU A 40 4.64 14.02 -6.93
CA GLU A 40 5.40 12.93 -6.31
C GLU A 40 6.04 12.01 -7.37
N ILE A 41 5.35 11.81 -8.49
CA ILE A 41 5.83 11.02 -9.63
C ILE A 41 7.05 11.68 -10.28
N LYS A 42 6.98 13.01 -10.48
CA LYS A 42 8.07 13.80 -11.08
C LYS A 42 9.26 13.95 -10.13
N GLU A 43 9.02 14.17 -8.84
CA GLU A 43 10.08 14.40 -7.85
C GLU A 43 10.87 13.13 -7.48
N ASN A 44 10.25 11.95 -7.57
CA ASN A 44 10.96 10.70 -7.26
C ASN A 44 11.74 10.11 -8.44
N ASN A 45 11.84 10.82 -9.58
CA ASN A 45 12.45 10.30 -10.80
C ASN A 45 11.99 8.85 -11.06
N LEU A 46 10.67 8.63 -11.05
CA LEU A 46 10.11 7.29 -11.24
C LEU A 46 10.46 6.77 -12.64
N VAL A 47 11.60 6.09 -12.75
CA VAL A 47 12.02 5.43 -13.98
C VAL A 47 11.27 4.11 -14.08
N ILE A 48 10.21 4.10 -14.87
CA ILE A 48 9.50 2.87 -15.24
C ILE A 48 10.42 2.09 -16.18
N ASN A 49 11.14 1.09 -15.65
CA ASN A 49 11.90 0.19 -16.50
C ASN A 49 10.94 -0.85 -17.10
N SER A 50 10.68 -0.74 -18.41
CA SER A 50 9.65 -1.51 -19.14
C SER A 50 9.88 -3.03 -19.16
N ALA A 51 11.05 -3.50 -18.74
CA ALA A 51 11.38 -4.93 -18.67
C ALA A 51 10.97 -5.62 -17.35
N THR A 52 10.88 -4.88 -16.24
CA THR A 52 10.70 -5.46 -14.89
C THR A 52 9.79 -4.66 -13.95
N GLY A 53 9.24 -3.52 -14.37
CA GLY A 53 8.30 -2.74 -13.56
C GLY A 53 8.86 -2.34 -12.19
N SER A 54 10.18 -2.18 -12.08
CA SER A 54 10.83 -1.89 -10.80
C SER A 54 11.01 -0.38 -10.62
N TRP A 55 10.37 0.17 -9.59
CA TRP A 55 10.50 1.58 -9.18
C TRP A 55 11.75 1.74 -8.30
N ARG A 56 12.65 2.68 -8.64
CA ARG A 56 13.75 3.10 -7.76
C ARG A 56 13.53 4.57 -7.41
N SER A 57 13.19 4.86 -6.16
CA SER A 57 13.29 6.22 -5.63
C SER A 57 14.60 6.36 -4.86
N GLU A 58 15.37 7.40 -5.15
CA GLU A 58 16.58 7.74 -4.37
C GLU A 58 16.24 8.45 -3.06
N LYS A 59 15.00 8.93 -2.92
CA LYS A 59 14.48 9.58 -1.71
C LYS A 59 13.35 8.76 -1.11
N ILE A 60 13.41 8.57 0.20
CA ILE A 60 12.33 7.99 0.98
C ILE A 60 11.39 9.15 1.34
N PHE A 61 10.33 9.34 0.55
CA PHE A 61 9.29 10.31 0.86
C PHE A 61 8.21 9.61 1.68
N GLU A 62 8.24 9.82 2.99
CA GLU A 62 7.19 9.36 3.90
C GLU A 62 6.15 10.46 4.09
N ARG A 63 4.89 10.11 3.85
CA ARG A 63 3.76 11.00 4.13
C ARG A 63 2.83 10.35 5.14
N ASP A 64 2.29 11.17 6.03
CA ASP A 64 1.28 10.69 6.97
C ASP A 64 -0.07 10.54 6.26
N TYR A 65 -0.61 9.33 6.33
CA TYR A 65 -1.94 8.98 5.83
C TYR A 65 -2.88 8.75 7.01
N PRO A 66 -3.88 9.62 7.22
CA PRO A 66 -4.86 9.46 8.28
C PRO A 66 -5.91 8.43 7.83
N PHE A 67 -5.56 7.16 7.85
CA PHE A 67 -6.55 6.10 7.66
C PHE A 67 -7.55 6.09 8.81
N THR A 68 -8.81 5.82 8.47
CA THR A 68 -9.83 5.55 9.48
C THR A 68 -9.57 4.21 10.16
N GLU A 69 -10.17 3.98 11.32
CA GLU A 69 -10.09 2.69 12.02
C GLU A 69 -10.64 1.55 11.14
N THR A 70 -11.72 1.81 10.39
CA THR A 70 -12.30 0.87 9.44
C THR A 70 -11.32 0.51 8.31
N GLN A 71 -10.65 1.50 7.73
CA GLN A 71 -9.65 1.29 6.67
C GLN A 71 -8.44 0.51 7.19
N THR A 72 -7.98 0.81 8.40
CA THR A 72 -6.86 0.10 9.04
C THR A 72 -7.25 -1.35 9.33
N GLY A 73 -8.45 -1.58 9.86
CA GLY A 73 -8.99 -2.93 10.11
C GLY A 73 -9.15 -3.73 8.81
N PHE A 74 -9.58 -3.07 7.73
CA PHE A 74 -9.70 -3.67 6.40
C PHE A 74 -8.33 -4.12 5.85
N LEU A 75 -7.33 -3.24 5.85
CA LEU A 75 -5.97 -3.56 5.41
C LEU A 75 -5.33 -4.66 6.26
N LYS A 76 -5.50 -4.61 7.58
CA LYS A 76 -5.04 -5.64 8.51
C LYS A 76 -5.69 -6.99 8.18
N GLY A 77 -6.98 -7.02 7.92
CA GLY A 77 -7.70 -8.24 7.53
C GLY A 77 -7.16 -8.86 6.24
N ILE A 78 -6.82 -8.05 5.25
CA ILE A 78 -6.21 -8.53 3.99
C ILE A 78 -4.81 -9.11 4.25
N LEU A 79 -3.96 -8.37 4.97
CA LEU A 79 -2.58 -8.78 5.27
C LEU A 79 -2.52 -10.07 6.10
N ILE A 80 -3.42 -10.24 7.07
CA ILE A 80 -3.54 -11.48 7.85
C ILE A 80 -3.95 -12.64 6.95
N LYS A 81 -4.97 -12.47 6.09
CA LYS A 81 -5.39 -13.52 5.15
C LYS A 81 -4.27 -13.93 4.19
N LEU A 82 -3.47 -12.97 3.71
CA LEU A 82 -2.31 -13.26 2.86
C LEU A 82 -1.22 -14.00 3.62
N ASN A 83 -0.98 -13.66 4.89
CA ASN A 83 -0.05 -14.37 5.75
C ASN A 83 -0.49 -15.82 6.00
N ASP A 84 -1.76 -16.01 6.37
CA ASP A 84 -2.37 -17.32 6.60
C ASP A 84 -2.30 -18.19 5.34
N ALA A 85 -2.48 -17.58 4.17
CA ALA A 85 -2.33 -18.24 2.87
C ALA A 85 -0.88 -18.42 2.41
N LYS A 86 0.13 -17.95 3.16
CA LYS A 86 1.56 -17.94 2.80
C LYS A 86 1.85 -17.24 1.46
N LYS A 87 1.09 -16.19 1.15
CA LYS A 87 1.17 -15.40 -0.10
C LYS A 87 1.72 -13.98 0.10
N LEU A 88 2.21 -13.65 1.29
CA LEU A 88 2.88 -12.37 1.51
C LEU A 88 4.14 -12.25 0.66
N LYS A 89 4.25 -11.14 -0.07
CA LYS A 89 5.44 -10.79 -0.84
C LYS A 89 6.47 -10.13 0.06
N VAL A 90 7.75 -10.20 -0.31
CA VAL A 90 8.85 -9.53 0.41
C VAL A 90 8.59 -8.02 0.55
N SER A 91 8.01 -7.39 -0.47
CA SER A 91 7.61 -5.97 -0.45
C SER A 91 6.53 -5.62 0.57
N GLN A 92 5.85 -6.61 1.16
CA GLN A 92 4.74 -6.43 2.10
C GLN A 92 5.15 -6.69 3.55
N ILE A 93 6.39 -7.09 3.82
CA ILE A 93 6.87 -7.38 5.19
C ILE A 93 6.76 -6.13 6.07
N SER A 94 7.30 -5.01 5.60
CA SER A 94 7.28 -3.75 6.37
C SER A 94 5.85 -3.25 6.61
N LEU A 95 4.94 -3.45 5.65
CA LEU A 95 3.52 -3.14 5.81
C LEU A 95 2.85 -4.01 6.87
N TYR A 96 3.14 -5.31 6.86
CA TYR A 96 2.63 -6.25 7.85
C TYR A 96 3.09 -5.87 9.27
N GLU A 97 4.37 -5.57 9.45
CA GLU A 97 4.91 -5.15 10.76
C GLU A 97 4.26 -3.85 11.26
N LYS A 98 4.09 -2.86 10.37
CA LYS A 98 3.47 -1.56 10.71
C LYS A 98 1.97 -1.66 11.03
N ILE A 99 1.21 -2.46 10.28
CA ILE A 99 -0.27 -2.51 10.35
C ILE A 99 -0.77 -3.61 11.29
N CYS A 100 -0.10 -4.77 11.31
CA CYS A 100 -0.55 -5.94 12.07
C CYS A 100 0.12 -6.01 13.45
N GLU A 101 1.42 -5.71 13.54
CA GLU A 101 2.22 -5.85 14.76
C GLU A 101 2.42 -4.54 15.54
N ASN A 102 1.94 -3.40 15.02
CA ASN A 102 2.14 -2.06 15.60
C ASN A 102 3.63 -1.73 15.87
N LYS A 103 4.57 -2.31 15.11
CA LYS A 103 5.98 -1.91 15.18
C LYS A 103 6.16 -0.64 14.35
N GLN A 104 6.39 0.48 15.04
CA GLN A 104 6.73 1.77 14.44
C GLN A 104 8.22 1.88 14.17
#